data_AF-A0A0D7ABD2-F1
#
_entry.id   AF-A0A0D7ABD2-F1
#
_cell.length_a   1.000
_cell.length_b   1.000
_cell.length_c   1.000
_cell.angle_alpha   90.00
_cell.angle_beta   90.00
_cell.angle_gamma   90.00
#
_symmetry.space_group_name_H-M   'P 1'
#
loop_
_entity.id
_entity.type
_entity.pdbx_description
1 polymer ?
#
loop_
_entity_poly.entity_id
_entity_poly.type
_entity_poly.pdbx_seq_one_letter_code
_entity_poly.pdbx_strand_id
1 'polypeptide(L)'
;LSYDAACQYSVNWLKQISQQFSDLVDFAERVRWAISTLHIKDHKSNCMYMYGMCYKECMGHFHAETVEHFWPTLNQFCKVTRQMTPGHQHDALTAFTNDWNWKKVAGMDTFFLL
;
A
#
# COMPACT_ATOMS: atom_id res chain seq x y z
N LEU A 1 -7.43 6.13 -4.74
CA LEU A 1 -6.52 4.99 -4.87
C LEU A 1 -5.09 5.49 -4.69
N SER A 2 -4.40 5.01 -3.66
CA SER A 2 -2.99 5.33 -3.42
C SER A 2 -2.10 4.19 -3.92
N TYR A 3 -1.06 4.51 -4.69
CA TYR A 3 -0.06 3.55 -5.14
C TYR A 3 1.24 4.28 -5.47
N ASP A 4 2.39 3.65 -5.25
CA ASP A 4 3.68 4.34 -5.34
C ASP A 4 3.95 4.80 -6.77
N ALA A 5 3.65 3.94 -7.74
CA ALA A 5 3.76 4.28 -9.16
C ALA A 5 2.46 4.88 -9.75
N ALA A 6 1.55 5.44 -8.94
CA ALA A 6 0.26 5.94 -9.43
C ALA A 6 0.38 6.92 -10.61
N CYS A 7 1.45 7.73 -10.66
CA CYS A 7 1.69 8.66 -11.75
C CYS A 7 1.92 7.98 -13.11
N GLN A 8 2.35 6.72 -13.13
CA GLN A 8 2.54 5.94 -14.35
C GLN A 8 1.23 5.25 -14.76
N TYR A 9 0.57 4.61 -13.78
CA TYR A 9 -0.68 3.87 -14.02
C TYR A 9 -1.84 4.79 -14.39
N SER A 10 -1.91 5.99 -13.82
CA SER A 10 -3.01 6.93 -14.11
C SER A 10 -3.07 7.35 -15.57
N VAL A 11 -1.94 7.32 -16.30
CA VAL A 11 -1.84 7.81 -17.69
C VAL A 11 -2.76 7.04 -18.64
N ASN A 12 -2.78 5.71 -18.51
CA ASN A 12 -3.54 4.83 -19.40
C ASN A 12 -4.75 4.18 -18.70
N TRP A 13 -5.03 4.55 -17.45
CA TRP A 13 -6.08 3.96 -16.62
C TRP A 13 -7.43 3.87 -17.34
N LEU A 14 -7.98 5.02 -17.73
CA LEU A 14 -9.30 5.06 -18.38
C LEU A 14 -9.31 4.28 -19.68
N LYS A 15 -8.27 4.43 -20.51
CA LYS A 15 -8.14 3.70 -21.77
C LYS A 15 -8.19 2.18 -21.55
N GLN A 16 -7.45 1.66 -20.57
CA GLN A 16 -7.40 0.23 -20.30
C GLN A 16 -8.73 -0.29 -19.75
N ILE A 17 -9.33 0.45 -18.81
CA ILE A 17 -10.64 0.08 -18.25
C ILE A 17 -11.70 0.08 -19.34
N SER A 18 -11.80 1.11 -20.17
CA SER A 18 -12.79 1.15 -21.25
C SER A 18 -12.65 0.00 -22.26
N GLN A 19 -11.44 -0.52 -22.46
CA GLN A 19 -11.17 -1.62 -23.39
C GLN A 19 -11.45 -3.00 -22.82
N GLN A 20 -11.18 -3.21 -21.53
CA GLN A 20 -11.21 -4.54 -20.90
C GLN A 20 -12.36 -4.73 -19.91
N PHE A 21 -12.86 -3.64 -19.34
CA PHE A 21 -13.83 -3.60 -18.24
C PHE A 21 -14.78 -2.41 -18.44
N SER A 22 -15.53 -2.42 -19.55
CA SER A 22 -16.38 -1.29 -19.97
C SER A 22 -17.47 -0.96 -18.94
N ASP A 23 -17.91 -1.94 -18.15
CA ASP A 23 -18.83 -1.81 -17.03
C ASP A 23 -18.26 -1.04 -15.84
N LEU A 24 -16.94 -0.89 -15.76
CA LEU A 24 -16.24 -0.19 -14.67
C LEU A 24 -15.80 1.24 -15.03
N VAL A 25 -16.14 1.75 -16.22
CA VAL A 25 -15.70 3.08 -16.67
C VAL A 25 -16.16 4.19 -15.72
N ASP A 26 -17.43 4.18 -15.30
CA ASP A 26 -17.96 5.18 -14.36
C ASP A 26 -17.20 5.17 -13.03
N PHE A 27 -16.81 3.98 -12.55
CA PHE A 27 -15.96 3.86 -11.36
C PHE A 27 -14.58 4.45 -11.63
N ALA A 28 -13.96 4.07 -12.75
CA ALA A 28 -12.63 4.46 -13.13
C ALA A 28 -12.46 5.99 -13.28
N GLU A 29 -13.47 6.69 -13.79
CA GLU A 29 -13.48 8.17 -13.88
C GLU A 29 -13.47 8.86 -12.51
N ARG A 30 -14.06 8.21 -11.50
CA ARG A 30 -14.10 8.74 -10.12
C ARG A 30 -12.84 8.42 -9.32
N VAL A 31 -11.92 7.61 -9.85
CA VAL A 31 -10.68 7.26 -9.16
C VAL A 31 -9.75 8.47 -9.09
N ARG A 32 -9.54 8.96 -7.85
CA ARG A 32 -8.50 9.94 -7.55
C ARG A 32 -7.22 9.22 -7.17
N TRP A 33 -6.14 9.53 -7.87
CA TRP A 33 -4.82 8.96 -7.63
C TRP A 33 -4.04 9.71 -6.56
N ALA A 34 -3.31 8.97 -5.74
CA ALA A 34 -2.34 9.51 -4.79
C ALA A 34 -1.08 8.64 -4.72
N ILE A 35 0.00 9.24 -4.24
CA ILE A 35 1.27 8.57 -3.92
C ILE A 35 1.56 8.83 -2.45
N SER A 36 2.17 7.85 -1.77
CA SER A 36 2.55 7.99 -0.35
C SER A 36 3.44 9.22 -0.13
N THR A 37 3.37 9.81 1.05
CA THR A 37 4.09 11.06 1.37
C THR A 37 5.60 10.91 1.31
N LEU A 38 6.11 9.69 1.53
CA LEU A 38 7.54 9.41 1.37
C LEU A 38 7.92 9.12 -0.07
N HIS A 39 7.20 8.22 -0.75
CA HIS A 39 7.57 7.80 -2.10
C HIS A 39 7.45 8.94 -3.11
N ILE A 40 6.53 9.88 -2.91
CA ILE A 40 6.34 11.01 -3.83
C ILE A 40 7.58 11.92 -3.94
N LYS A 41 8.49 11.88 -2.96
CA LYS A 41 9.73 12.66 -2.97
C LYS A 41 10.70 12.21 -4.05
N ASP A 42 10.66 10.94 -4.43
CA ASP A 42 11.52 10.34 -5.46
C ASP A 42 10.89 10.40 -6.86
N HIS A 43 9.76 11.11 -7.00
CA HIS A 43 9.08 11.31 -8.28
C HIS A 43 9.44 12.65 -8.92
N LYS A 44 8.99 12.87 -10.16
CA LYS A 44 9.13 14.16 -10.86
C LYS A 44 8.51 15.28 -10.01
N SER A 45 9.07 16.47 -10.05
CA SER A 45 8.61 17.64 -9.28
C SER A 45 7.10 17.90 -9.37
N ASN A 46 6.51 17.76 -10.56
CA ASN A 46 5.07 17.95 -10.75
C ASN A 46 4.20 16.88 -10.03
N CYS A 47 4.75 15.70 -9.72
CA CYS A 47 4.00 14.63 -9.07
C CYS A 47 3.52 15.05 -7.68
N MET A 48 4.32 15.85 -6.96
CA MET A 48 3.96 16.34 -5.63
C MET A 48 2.60 17.05 -5.62
N TYR A 49 2.38 17.94 -6.58
CA TYR A 49 1.11 18.69 -6.69
C TYR A 49 -0.04 17.82 -7.21
N MET A 50 0.26 16.91 -8.14
CA MET A 50 -0.76 16.09 -8.80
C MET A 50 -1.24 14.90 -7.96
N TYR A 51 -0.35 14.32 -7.14
CA TYR A 51 -0.59 13.06 -6.43
C TYR A 51 -0.31 13.14 -4.93
N GLY A 52 0.21 14.25 -4.41
CA GLY A 52 0.52 14.41 -3.00
C GLY A 52 -0.75 14.40 -2.16
N MET A 53 -0.80 13.53 -1.16
CA MET A 53 -1.98 13.38 -0.30
C MET A 53 -2.33 14.67 0.44
N CYS A 54 -1.34 15.49 0.78
CA CYS A 54 -1.55 16.80 1.40
C CYS A 54 -2.30 17.82 0.51
N TYR A 55 -2.34 17.60 -0.81
CA TYR A 55 -3.04 18.46 -1.78
C TYR A 55 -4.36 17.86 -2.25
N LYS A 56 -4.85 16.79 -1.60
CA LYS A 56 -6.07 16.09 -1.99
C LYS A 56 -7.14 16.23 -0.93
N GLU A 57 -8.30 16.72 -1.35
CA GLU A 57 -9.44 16.87 -0.45
C GLU A 57 -9.93 15.52 0.07
N CYS A 58 -10.38 15.52 1.33
CA CYS A 58 -10.92 14.33 2.00
C CYS A 58 -9.92 13.15 2.04
N MET A 59 -8.61 13.44 2.04
CA MET A 59 -7.58 12.45 2.32
C MET A 59 -6.92 12.77 3.66
N GLY A 60 -6.82 11.76 4.52
CA GLY A 60 -6.05 11.89 5.75
C GLY A 60 -4.58 12.15 5.41
N HIS A 61 -3.91 12.98 6.22
CA HIS A 61 -2.46 13.07 6.15
C HIS A 61 -1.89 11.88 6.91
N PHE A 62 -1.39 10.88 6.18
CA PHE A 62 -0.71 9.75 6.78
C PHE A 62 0.58 9.45 6.02
N HIS A 63 1.50 8.79 6.72
CA HIS A 63 2.81 8.42 6.19
C HIS A 63 2.71 7.49 4.97
N ALA A 64 1.73 6.59 5.00
CA ALA A 64 1.47 5.54 4.02
C ALA A 64 2.61 4.52 3.80
N GLU A 65 3.80 4.70 4.37
CA GLU A 65 4.90 3.71 4.34
C GLU A 65 4.76 2.61 5.41
N THR A 66 3.86 2.77 6.40
CA THR A 66 3.77 1.82 7.53
C THR A 66 3.46 0.38 7.09
N VAL A 67 2.86 0.20 5.92
CA VAL A 67 2.63 -1.12 5.32
C VAL A 67 3.95 -1.82 4.94
N GLU A 68 4.98 -1.05 4.60
CA GLU A 68 6.30 -1.50 4.14
C GLU A 68 7.29 -1.74 5.29
N HIS A 69 7.04 -1.16 6.48
CA HIS A 69 7.88 -1.38 7.65
C HIS A 69 8.00 -2.87 8.05
N PHE A 70 7.08 -3.71 7.58
CA PHE A 70 7.12 -5.16 7.76
C PHE A 70 8.17 -5.85 6.88
N TRP A 71 8.48 -5.28 5.70
CA TRP A 71 9.30 -5.93 4.68
C TRP A 71 10.70 -6.33 5.16
N PRO A 72 11.46 -5.52 5.93
CA PRO A 72 12.77 -5.95 6.42
C PRO A 72 12.71 -7.25 7.22
N THR A 73 11.71 -7.37 8.11
CA THR A 73 11.51 -8.56 8.95
C THR A 73 10.99 -9.73 8.13
N LEU A 74 10.05 -9.50 7.21
CA LEU A 74 9.55 -10.53 6.29
C LEU A 74 10.67 -11.07 5.40
N ASN A 75 11.52 -10.22 4.85
CA ASN A 75 12.62 -10.62 3.97
C ASN A 75 13.62 -11.53 4.70
N GLN A 76 13.83 -11.33 6.00
CA GLN A 76 14.64 -12.24 6.82
C GLN A 76 13.92 -13.57 7.03
N PHE A 77 12.63 -13.54 7.36
CA PHE A 77 11.84 -14.75 7.59
C PHE A 77 11.66 -15.60 6.32
N CYS A 78 11.50 -14.98 5.16
CA CYS A 78 11.40 -15.67 3.88
C CYS A 78 12.62 -16.58 3.60
N LYS A 79 13.81 -16.22 4.10
CA LYS A 79 15.02 -17.05 3.97
C LYS A 79 14.90 -18.36 4.74
N VAL A 80 14.28 -18.35 5.92
CA VAL A 80 14.08 -19.56 6.73
C VAL A 80 12.97 -20.44 6.16
N THR A 81 11.95 -19.84 5.54
CA THR A 81 10.83 -20.60 4.96
C THR A 81 11.13 -21.22 3.60
N ARG A 82 12.26 -20.86 2.96
CA ARG A 82 12.58 -21.25 1.58
C ARG A 82 12.76 -22.76 1.40
N GLN A 83 13.14 -23.48 2.46
CA GLN A 83 13.35 -24.93 2.43
C GLN A 83 12.13 -25.73 2.93
N MET A 84 11.06 -25.05 3.34
CA MET A 84 9.83 -25.69 3.81
C MET A 84 9.04 -26.27 2.63
N THR A 85 8.18 -27.24 2.91
CA THR A 85 7.18 -27.68 1.92
C THR A 85 6.19 -26.54 1.64
N PRO A 86 5.55 -26.49 0.46
CA PRO A 86 4.69 -25.36 0.09
C PRO A 86 3.57 -25.06 1.09
N GLY A 87 2.91 -26.09 1.63
CA GLY A 87 1.87 -25.92 2.65
C GLY A 87 2.44 -25.35 3.95
N HIS A 88 3.56 -25.89 4.42
CA HIS A 88 4.18 -25.42 5.65
C HIS A 88 4.76 -24.00 5.51
N GLN A 89 5.31 -23.65 4.34
CA GLN A 89 5.75 -22.30 4.02
C GLN A 89 4.57 -21.31 4.13
N HIS A 90 3.42 -21.64 3.56
CA HIS A 90 2.23 -20.79 3.60
C HIS A 90 1.72 -20.59 5.03
N ASP A 91 1.63 -21.66 5.82
CA ASP A 91 1.20 -21.58 7.22
C ASP A 91 2.18 -20.76 8.06
N ALA A 92 3.49 -20.95 7.86
CA ALA A 92 4.53 -20.20 8.56
C ALA A 92 4.47 -18.70 8.24
N LEU A 93 4.33 -18.33 6.96
CA LEU A 93 4.18 -16.93 6.53
C LEU A 93 2.89 -16.31 7.10
N THR A 94 1.79 -17.07 7.11
CA THR A 94 0.50 -16.64 7.68
C THR A 94 0.61 -16.40 9.18
N ALA A 95 1.22 -17.32 9.93
CA ALA A 95 1.44 -17.15 11.37
C ALA A 95 2.31 -15.93 11.67
N PHE A 96 3.39 -15.76 10.91
CA PHE A 96 4.32 -14.64 11.06
C PHE A 96 3.68 -13.28 10.77
N THR A 97 2.89 -13.17 9.69
CA THR A 97 2.13 -11.96 9.36
C THR A 97 1.03 -11.66 10.38
N ASN A 98 0.35 -12.69 10.90
CA ASN A 98 -0.65 -12.53 11.94
C ASN A 98 -0.05 -12.04 13.27
N ASP A 99 1.11 -12.57 13.68
CA ASP A 99 1.83 -12.09 14.85
C ASP A 99 2.23 -10.61 14.71
N TRP A 100 2.71 -10.20 13.53
CA TRP A 100 3.01 -8.80 13.26
C TRP A 100 1.78 -7.89 13.40
N ASN A 101 0.62 -8.33 12.91
CA ASN A 101 -0.63 -7.59 13.06
C ASN A 101 -1.10 -7.55 14.52
N TRP A 102 -0.99 -8.66 15.25
CA TRP A 102 -1.33 -8.73 16.66
C TRP A 102 -0.49 -7.76 17.48
N LYS A 103 0.84 -7.72 17.28
CA LYS A 103 1.74 -6.78 17.97
C LYS A 103 1.38 -5.31 17.80
N LYS A 104 0.83 -4.94 16.63
CA LYS A 104 0.36 -3.56 16.39
C LYS A 104 -0.86 -3.20 17.24
N VAL A 105 -1.74 -4.16 17.50
CA VAL A 105 -3.01 -3.93 18.22
C VAL A 105 -2.86 -4.19 19.72
N ALA A 106 -2.07 -5.18 20.11
CA ALA A 106 -1.91 -5.62 21.49
C ALA A 106 -1.33 -4.56 22.43
N GLY A 107 -0.62 -3.55 21.89
CA GLY A 107 -0.13 -2.41 22.67
C GLY A 107 -0.95 -1.12 22.51
N MET A 108 -2.05 -1.12 21.75
CA MET A 108 -2.82 0.10 21.49
C MET A 108 -3.47 0.67 22.77
N ASP A 109 -3.90 -0.18 23.70
CA ASP A 109 -4.55 0.21 24.95
C ASP A 109 -3.70 1.18 25.80
N THR A 110 -2.38 1.00 25.81
CA THR A 110 -1.46 1.89 26.54
C THR A 110 -1.35 3.31 25.96
N PHE A 111 -1.75 3.53 24.70
CA PHE A 111 -1.67 4.84 24.03
C PHE A 111 -2.98 5.64 24.06
N PHE A 112 -4.12 5.03 24.38
CA PHE A 112 -5.45 5.66 24.36
C PHE A 112 -6.01 6.05 25.74
N LEU A 113 -5.24 5.84 26.82
CA LEU A 113 -5.63 6.20 28.20
C LEU A 113 -4.96 7.50 28.72
N LEU A 114 -4.50 8.36 27.82
CA LEU A 114 -4.13 9.77 28.09
C LEU A 114 -5.17 10.70 27.47
#